data_AF-A0A4P8KZX7-F1
#
_entry.id   AF-A0A4P8KZX7-F1
#
_cell.length_a   1.000
_cell.length_b   1.000
_cell.length_c   1.000
_cell.angle_alpha   90.00
_cell.angle_beta   90.00
_cell.angle_gamma   90.00
#
_symmetry.space_group_name_H-M   'P 1'
#
loop_
_entity.id
_entity.type
_entity.pdbx_description
1 polymer ?
#
loop_
_entity_poly.entity_id
_entity_poly.type
_entity_poly.pdbx_seq_one_letter_code
_entity_poly.pdbx_strand_id
1 'polypeptide(L)'
;MAQPKRVLLLLCLVCAAIGGCAPLQRQPPPAPDRPVVLDRARSEAYASYLLAQYYLSVNETEKAVAAYEAALQHDPESPTLLTELSTLYIRLGDIEKALEAAVKATEVDPTHEEAFLLLGRLYAGLGQNRKAIEAYRHVIEMNPANADVYLLLGTLYAQEGRFNEALKTLDRLRLLLPDNPLAAYYRARIFLDMKFYDQAEAAYQEVLELSPTFENGLLDLAYIYEVTDRFREAEETYLRILSFKPTSVEARVQLGNLYMRQRQYDKALEQFDILSRRNASDLESRLKIGIIHLQQGELERAVEDFNALLRDRPQYDQALYYLGTTYEEQGNLQEALVNFRAIAKDSPLWPNAQIRLAVLFSKMEDHRSGIECLRQAIAERPEEQDFYLYLAFLLEETKDYAGALDVLNQGLERSPEDVELLFRKAVVLDRLDRKDEAIQVMQKILSLDPENAGALNYIGYTYADRGIRLQEAKTLIERALAREPEDGYIMDSLAWVYFKMGEYKKALEIMLEALRRVPDDPVMLEHLGDIYRALGRPQDAREAYERAIENGHQEPEAVRKKMEGSV
;
A
#
# COMPACT_ATOMS: atom_id res chain seq x y z
N MET A 1 52.39 0.13 69.95
CA MET A 1 51.68 -0.04 71.24
C MET A 1 50.51 -0.96 70.99
N ALA A 2 50.67 -2.24 71.32
CA ALA A 2 50.06 -2.88 72.51
C ALA A 2 48.74 -3.57 72.10
N GLN A 3 48.85 -4.73 71.46
CA GLN A 3 48.84 -6.07 72.06
C GLN A 3 47.59 -6.46 72.89
N PRO A 4 47.15 -7.73 72.74
CA PRO A 4 45.96 -8.31 73.36
C PRO A 4 46.27 -8.92 74.75
N LYS A 5 45.24 -9.30 75.49
CA LYS A 5 45.33 -10.17 76.68
C LYS A 5 44.15 -11.13 76.64
N ARG A 6 44.21 -12.41 77.01
CA ARG A 6 45.22 -13.40 77.44
C ARG A 6 44.39 -14.71 77.43
N VAL A 7 44.83 -15.78 76.77
CA VAL A 7 45.57 -16.91 77.36
C VAL A 7 44.89 -17.53 78.60
N LEU A 8 44.40 -18.77 78.42
CA LEU A 8 44.58 -19.91 79.33
C LEU A 8 44.21 -21.16 78.50
N LEU A 9 45.13 -21.91 77.88
CA LEU A 9 46.06 -22.89 78.45
C LEU A 9 45.45 -23.77 79.57
N LEU A 10 45.01 -24.97 79.18
CA LEU A 10 45.19 -26.15 80.01
C LEU A 10 45.71 -27.28 79.11
N LEU A 11 46.96 -27.65 79.36
CA LEU A 11 47.68 -28.77 78.76
C LEU A 11 47.72 -29.92 79.77
N CYS A 12 47.96 -31.12 79.24
CA CYS A 12 48.40 -32.33 79.92
C CYS A 12 47.31 -33.26 80.49
N LEU A 13 47.00 -34.30 79.71
CA LEU A 13 47.32 -35.66 80.15
C LEU A 13 47.49 -36.58 78.93
N VAL A 14 48.74 -36.86 78.60
CA VAL A 14 49.15 -38.00 77.78
C VAL A 14 49.49 -39.12 78.76
N CYS A 15 48.71 -40.20 78.77
CA CYS A 15 49.19 -41.50 79.20
C CYS A 15 48.61 -42.59 78.29
N ALA A 16 49.54 -43.36 77.72
CA ALA A 16 49.35 -44.48 76.84
C ALA A 16 48.45 -45.58 77.44
N ALA A 17 47.51 -46.06 76.63
CA ALA A 17 47.06 -47.44 76.67
C ALA A 17 47.03 -47.95 75.23
N ILE A 18 48.08 -48.69 74.87
CA ILE A 18 48.17 -49.50 73.66
C ILE A 18 47.35 -50.76 73.94
N GLY A 19 46.44 -51.13 73.04
CA GLY A 19 45.85 -52.46 73.00
C GLY A 19 44.32 -52.45 72.91
N GLY A 20 43.81 -52.50 71.69
CA GLY A 20 42.38 -52.74 71.45
C GLY A 20 41.97 -52.38 70.04
N CYS A 21 42.22 -53.26 69.06
CA CYS A 21 41.50 -53.23 67.79
C CYS A 21 40.03 -53.59 68.06
N ALA A 22 39.22 -52.60 68.43
CA ALA A 22 37.77 -52.70 68.32
C ALA A 22 37.37 -52.10 66.96
N PRO A 23 36.61 -52.80 66.11
CA PRO A 23 36.09 -52.18 64.90
C PRO A 23 35.17 -51.04 65.34
N LEU A 24 35.48 -49.81 64.92
CA LEU A 24 34.54 -48.68 64.96
C LEU A 24 33.35 -49.09 64.09
N GLN A 25 32.32 -49.61 64.74
CA GLN A 25 31.02 -49.83 64.14
C GLN A 25 30.46 -48.43 63.88
N ARG A 26 30.71 -47.90 62.67
CA ARG A 26 30.01 -46.71 62.18
C ARG A 26 28.53 -47.07 62.19
N GLN A 27 27.80 -46.56 63.18
CA GLN A 27 26.35 -46.56 63.09
C GLN A 27 26.01 -45.78 61.81
N PRO A 28 25.28 -46.39 60.85
CA PRO A 28 24.77 -45.63 59.73
C PRO A 28 23.95 -44.44 60.27
N PRO A 29 23.93 -43.29 59.57
CA PRO A 29 23.04 -42.21 59.95
C PRO A 29 21.62 -42.79 60.16
N PRO A 30 20.86 -42.31 61.16
CA PRO A 30 19.50 -42.79 61.37
C PRO A 30 18.78 -42.73 60.02
N ALA A 31 18.21 -43.87 59.62
CA ALA A 31 17.40 -43.93 58.42
C ALA A 31 16.35 -42.82 58.51
N PRO A 32 16.07 -42.08 57.44
CA PRO A 32 15.03 -41.06 57.49
C PRO A 32 13.75 -41.72 58.02
N ASP A 33 13.23 -41.21 59.14
CA ASP A 33 12.04 -41.75 59.85
C ASP A 33 10.73 -41.68 59.03
N ARG A 34 10.84 -41.28 57.76
CA ARG A 34 9.78 -41.38 56.76
C ARG A 34 10.36 -42.10 55.55
N PRO A 35 9.74 -43.20 55.07
CA PRO A 35 10.06 -43.69 53.74
C PRO A 35 9.92 -42.53 52.77
N VAL A 36 10.91 -42.32 51.89
CA VAL A 36 10.69 -41.53 50.68
C VAL A 36 9.64 -42.29 49.90
N VAL A 37 8.38 -41.91 50.09
CA VAL A 37 7.29 -42.38 49.23
C VAL A 37 7.58 -41.74 47.88
N LEU A 38 8.26 -42.49 47.02
CA LEU A 38 8.38 -42.15 45.62
C LEU A 38 6.96 -42.16 45.07
N ASP A 39 6.43 -40.97 44.86
CA ASP A 39 5.21 -40.81 44.10
C ASP A 39 5.49 -41.31 42.68
N ARG A 40 5.00 -42.52 42.42
CA ARG A 40 5.25 -43.25 41.18
C ARG A 40 4.75 -42.45 39.98
N ALA A 41 3.59 -41.79 40.11
CA ALA A 41 3.03 -40.94 39.06
C ALA A 41 3.96 -39.76 38.75
N ARG A 42 4.45 -39.08 39.78
CA ARG A 42 5.42 -37.98 39.63
C ARG A 42 6.74 -38.44 38.99
N SER A 43 7.22 -39.64 39.32
CA SER A 43 8.44 -40.20 38.72
C SER A 43 8.24 -40.60 37.25
N GLU A 44 7.07 -41.12 36.89
CA GLU A 44 6.70 -41.48 35.51
C GLU A 44 6.48 -40.22 34.65
N ALA A 45 5.83 -39.18 35.19
CA ALA A 45 5.70 -37.88 34.56
C ALA A 45 7.08 -37.26 34.24
N TYR A 46 8.00 -37.28 35.21
CA TYR A 46 9.35 -36.73 35.04
C TYR A 46 10.18 -37.51 34.02
N ALA A 47 10.06 -38.84 33.97
CA ALA A 47 10.71 -39.66 32.96
C ALA A 47 10.20 -39.33 31.53
N SER A 48 8.89 -39.20 31.37
CA SER A 48 8.26 -38.81 30.10
C SER A 48 8.66 -37.39 29.67
N TYR A 49 8.76 -36.45 30.62
CA TYR A 49 9.29 -35.10 30.36
C TYR A 49 10.72 -35.12 29.84
N LEU A 50 11.63 -35.87 30.48
CA LEU A 50 13.02 -35.98 30.02
C LEU A 50 13.12 -36.61 28.62
N LEU A 51 12.25 -37.58 28.32
CA LEU A 51 12.15 -38.16 26.99
C LEU A 51 11.69 -37.13 25.94
N ALA A 52 10.73 -36.27 26.29
CA ALA A 52 10.29 -35.18 25.44
C ALA A 52 11.44 -34.19 25.15
N GLN A 53 12.19 -33.79 26.18
CA GLN A 53 13.37 -32.93 26.04
C GLN A 53 14.46 -33.55 25.15
N TYR A 54 14.68 -34.88 25.27
CA TYR A 54 15.57 -35.59 24.35
C TYR A 54 15.10 -35.49 22.90
N TYR A 55 13.82 -35.74 22.63
CA TYR A 55 13.28 -35.64 21.27
C TYR A 55 13.37 -34.23 20.69
N LEU A 56 13.18 -33.18 21.51
CA LEU A 56 13.42 -31.80 21.09
C LEU A 56 14.88 -31.55 20.72
N SER A 57 15.84 -32.13 21.46
CA SER A 57 17.27 -31.97 21.17
C SER A 57 17.70 -32.60 19.85
N VAL A 58 16.97 -33.61 19.36
CA VAL A 58 17.19 -34.27 18.06
C VAL A 58 16.19 -33.81 16.99
N ASN A 59 15.45 -32.72 17.24
CA ASN A 59 14.49 -32.09 16.34
C ASN A 59 13.32 -33.00 15.89
N GLU A 60 12.92 -33.94 16.75
CA GLU A 60 11.82 -34.88 16.53
C GLU A 60 10.54 -34.39 17.25
N THR A 61 9.92 -33.34 16.72
CA THR A 61 8.87 -32.57 17.40
C THR A 61 7.61 -33.40 17.70
N GLU A 62 7.18 -34.28 16.78
CA GLU A 62 5.99 -35.12 16.97
C GLU A 62 6.20 -36.16 18.08
N LYS A 63 7.41 -36.72 18.18
CA LYS A 63 7.76 -37.64 19.27
C LYS A 63 7.85 -36.91 20.62
N ALA A 64 8.33 -35.66 20.61
CA ALA A 64 8.32 -34.82 21.80
C ALA A 64 6.90 -34.53 22.28
N VAL A 65 5.96 -34.21 21.37
CA VAL A 65 4.53 -34.03 21.70
C VAL A 65 3.96 -35.28 22.36
N ALA A 66 4.14 -36.46 21.77
CA ALA A 66 3.65 -37.71 22.35
C ALA A 66 4.23 -37.99 23.75
N ALA A 67 5.51 -37.65 23.98
CA ALA A 67 6.15 -37.79 25.28
C ALA A 67 5.64 -36.76 26.32
N TYR A 68 5.32 -35.53 25.90
CA TYR A 68 4.66 -34.53 26.75
C TYR A 68 3.22 -34.91 27.09
N GLU A 69 2.45 -35.43 26.13
CA GLU A 69 1.11 -35.98 26.36
C GLU A 69 1.16 -37.14 27.37
N ALA A 70 2.14 -38.03 27.25
CA ALA A 70 2.37 -39.10 28.22
C ALA A 70 2.75 -38.55 29.60
N ALA A 71 3.56 -37.48 29.69
CA ALA A 71 3.87 -36.82 30.95
C ALA A 71 2.60 -36.24 31.62
N LEU A 72 1.72 -35.61 30.83
CA LEU A 72 0.45 -35.06 31.30
C LEU A 72 -0.59 -36.11 31.71
N GLN A 73 -0.49 -37.36 31.23
CA GLN A 73 -1.33 -38.45 31.75
C GLN A 73 -1.03 -38.75 33.23
N HIS A 74 0.21 -38.53 33.67
CA HIS A 74 0.65 -38.77 35.03
C HIS A 74 0.62 -37.50 35.90
N ASP A 75 0.67 -36.31 35.28
CA ASP A 75 0.60 -35.00 35.95
C ASP A 75 -0.31 -34.02 35.15
N PRO A 76 -1.64 -34.22 35.15
CA PRO A 76 -2.58 -33.50 34.28
C PRO A 76 -2.81 -32.03 34.66
N GLU A 77 -2.35 -31.62 35.84
CA GLU A 77 -2.47 -30.27 36.42
C GLU A 77 -1.10 -29.57 36.47
N SER A 78 -0.19 -29.93 35.56
CA SER A 78 1.09 -29.24 35.43
C SER A 78 0.99 -28.08 34.43
N PRO A 79 0.97 -26.81 34.89
CA PRO A 79 0.88 -25.67 33.98
C PRO A 79 2.11 -25.56 33.07
N THR A 80 3.29 -25.96 33.55
CA THR A 80 4.53 -25.99 32.76
C THR A 80 4.45 -26.99 31.61
N LEU A 81 4.00 -28.24 31.87
CA LEU A 81 3.87 -29.24 30.80
C LEU A 81 2.81 -28.84 29.77
N LEU A 82 1.71 -28.23 30.20
CA LEU A 82 0.67 -27.71 29.31
C LEU A 82 1.19 -26.55 28.44
N THR A 83 1.98 -25.64 29.01
CA THR A 83 2.58 -24.49 28.28
C THR A 83 3.62 -24.94 27.25
N GLU A 84 4.47 -25.89 27.63
CA GLU A 84 5.45 -26.51 26.72
C GLU A 84 4.76 -27.25 25.58
N LEU A 85 3.75 -28.06 25.89
CA LEU A 85 2.96 -28.77 24.88
C LEU A 85 2.25 -27.80 23.93
N SER A 86 1.68 -26.71 24.45
CA SER A 86 1.10 -25.64 23.63
C SER A 86 2.12 -25.05 22.65
N THR A 87 3.33 -24.76 23.13
CA THR A 87 4.42 -24.24 22.28
C THR A 87 4.80 -25.23 21.17
N LEU A 88 4.77 -26.53 21.43
CA LEU A 88 5.02 -27.55 20.41
C LEU A 88 3.90 -27.65 19.38
N TYR A 89 2.64 -27.56 19.80
CA TYR A 89 1.52 -27.50 18.86
C TYR A 89 1.60 -26.30 17.93
N ILE A 90 2.05 -25.13 18.42
CA ILE A 90 2.33 -23.96 17.55
C ILE A 90 3.36 -24.30 16.48
N ARG A 91 4.45 -24.99 16.83
CA ARG A 91 5.50 -25.40 15.87
C ARG A 91 4.98 -26.36 14.81
N LEU A 92 4.01 -27.20 15.17
CA LEU A 92 3.35 -28.14 14.25
C LEU A 92 2.20 -27.49 13.45
N GLY A 93 1.86 -26.23 13.72
CA GLY A 93 0.75 -25.52 13.08
C GLY A 93 -0.63 -25.89 13.62
N ASP A 94 -0.72 -26.67 14.70
CA ASP A 94 -1.98 -27.07 15.34
C ASP A 94 -2.42 -26.00 16.36
N ILE A 95 -2.88 -24.86 15.84
CA ILE A 95 -3.19 -23.67 16.66
C ILE A 95 -4.38 -23.91 17.60
N GLU A 96 -5.32 -24.78 17.23
CA GLU A 96 -6.47 -25.12 18.07
C GLU A 96 -6.01 -25.84 19.35
N LYS A 97 -5.22 -26.91 19.22
CA LYS A 97 -4.68 -27.62 20.39
C LYS A 97 -3.71 -26.76 21.20
N ALA A 98 -2.94 -25.91 20.53
CA ALA A 98 -2.08 -24.94 21.23
C ALA A 98 -2.91 -24.03 22.14
N LEU A 99 -4.04 -23.51 21.64
CA LEU A 99 -4.93 -22.65 22.41
C LEU A 99 -5.59 -23.40 23.58
N GLU A 100 -6.09 -24.62 23.34
CA GLU A 100 -6.67 -25.45 24.40
C GLU A 100 -5.68 -25.72 25.54
N ALA A 101 -4.44 -26.10 25.20
CA ALA A 101 -3.40 -26.38 26.17
C ALA A 101 -2.99 -25.11 26.95
N ALA A 102 -2.87 -23.96 26.29
CA ALA A 102 -2.55 -22.69 26.94
C ALA A 102 -3.67 -22.21 27.88
N VAL A 103 -4.94 -22.31 27.47
CA VAL A 103 -6.09 -21.98 28.32
C VAL A 103 -6.09 -22.88 29.56
N LYS A 104 -5.95 -24.19 29.38
CA LYS A 104 -5.90 -25.14 30.50
C LYS A 104 -4.74 -24.82 31.46
N ALA A 105 -3.57 -24.44 30.94
CA ALA A 105 -2.43 -24.05 31.77
C ALA A 105 -2.77 -22.85 32.68
N THR A 106 -3.47 -21.84 32.15
CA THR A 106 -3.89 -20.66 32.92
C THR A 106 -5.04 -20.92 33.91
N GLU A 107 -5.91 -21.91 33.62
CA GLU A 107 -6.97 -22.33 34.55
C GLU A 107 -6.42 -23.12 35.74
N VAL A 108 -5.43 -23.98 35.48
CA VAL A 108 -4.75 -24.81 36.47
C VAL A 108 -3.92 -23.97 37.43
N ASP A 109 -3.17 -23.00 36.92
CA ASP A 109 -2.40 -22.06 37.73
C ASP A 109 -2.59 -20.62 37.23
N PRO A 110 -3.50 -19.85 37.87
CA PRO A 110 -3.73 -18.45 37.57
C PRO A 110 -2.54 -17.52 37.82
N THR A 111 -1.44 -18.03 38.40
CA THR A 111 -0.19 -17.28 38.63
C THR A 111 0.93 -17.66 37.65
N HIS A 112 0.66 -18.55 36.69
CA HIS A 112 1.64 -19.01 35.72
C HIS A 112 1.90 -17.99 34.61
N GLU A 113 2.86 -17.10 34.84
CA GLU A 113 3.22 -15.99 33.97
C GLU A 113 3.44 -16.39 32.50
N GLU A 114 4.19 -17.47 32.26
CA GLU A 114 4.55 -17.94 30.91
C GLU A 114 3.32 -18.43 30.12
N ALA A 115 2.35 -19.07 30.78
CA ALA A 115 1.11 -19.53 30.15
C ALA A 115 0.26 -18.34 29.70
N PHE A 116 0.14 -17.29 30.52
CA PHE A 116 -0.60 -16.09 30.13
C PHE A 116 0.10 -15.30 29.01
N LEU A 117 1.43 -15.24 29.00
CA LEU A 117 2.18 -14.66 27.89
C LEU A 117 1.93 -15.41 26.59
N LEU A 118 1.99 -16.75 26.62
CA LEU A 118 1.73 -17.60 25.46
C LEU A 118 0.28 -17.48 24.99
N LEU A 119 -0.67 -17.49 25.91
CA LEU A 119 -2.10 -17.31 25.63
C LEU A 119 -2.37 -15.96 24.98
N GLY A 120 -1.75 -14.89 25.47
CA GLY A 120 -1.85 -13.56 24.88
C GLY A 120 -1.32 -13.53 23.43
N ARG A 121 -0.17 -14.18 23.17
CA ARG A 121 0.40 -14.28 21.81
C ARG A 121 -0.51 -15.07 20.86
N LEU A 122 -1.08 -16.18 21.33
CA LEU A 122 -2.03 -16.99 20.57
C LEU A 122 -3.29 -16.20 20.22
N TYR A 123 -3.88 -15.50 21.20
CA TYR A 123 -5.05 -14.66 20.94
C TYR A 123 -4.74 -13.52 19.97
N ALA A 124 -3.57 -12.88 20.08
CA ALA A 124 -3.16 -11.83 19.15
C ALA A 124 -2.99 -12.37 17.72
N GLY A 125 -2.34 -13.53 17.56
CA GLY A 125 -2.19 -14.21 16.27
C GLY A 125 -3.52 -14.63 15.63
N LEU A 126 -4.53 -14.92 16.44
CA LEU A 126 -5.90 -15.23 16.01
C LEU A 126 -6.78 -13.99 15.77
N GLY A 127 -6.25 -12.77 15.92
CA GLY A 127 -7.02 -11.52 15.84
C GLY A 127 -7.99 -11.30 17.00
N GLN A 128 -7.92 -12.11 18.06
CA GLN A 128 -8.74 -11.97 19.27
C GLN A 128 -8.10 -10.94 20.25
N ASN A 129 -7.85 -9.73 19.75
CA ASN A 129 -7.03 -8.72 20.42
C ASN A 129 -7.50 -8.37 21.84
N ARG A 130 -8.81 -8.31 22.09
CA ARG A 130 -9.35 -8.04 23.44
C ARG A 130 -8.88 -9.06 24.47
N LYS A 131 -8.95 -10.36 24.13
CA LYS A 131 -8.50 -11.43 25.02
C LYS A 131 -6.97 -11.43 25.18
N ALA A 132 -6.23 -11.09 24.13
CA ALA A 132 -4.79 -10.92 24.20
C ALA A 132 -4.39 -9.81 25.18
N ILE A 133 -5.07 -8.65 25.10
CA ILE A 133 -4.87 -7.53 26.03
C ILE A 133 -5.17 -7.94 27.47
N GLU A 134 -6.26 -8.68 27.72
CA GLU A 134 -6.59 -9.19 29.04
C GLU A 134 -5.49 -10.12 29.60
N ALA A 135 -5.03 -11.08 28.79
CA ALA A 135 -3.95 -11.99 29.18
C ALA A 135 -2.64 -11.23 29.49
N TYR A 136 -2.25 -10.27 28.65
CA TYR A 136 -1.07 -9.45 28.90
C TYR A 136 -1.22 -8.54 30.14
N ARG A 137 -2.41 -8.00 30.41
CA ARG A 137 -2.64 -7.22 31.62
C ARG A 137 -2.51 -8.07 32.88
N HIS A 138 -2.97 -9.32 32.85
CA HIS A 138 -2.75 -10.25 33.97
C HIS A 138 -1.25 -10.51 34.20
N VAL A 139 -0.44 -10.67 33.15
CA VAL A 139 1.02 -10.78 33.28
C VAL A 139 1.61 -9.54 33.98
N ILE A 140 1.16 -8.33 33.63
CA ILE A 140 1.61 -7.09 34.28
C ILE A 140 1.19 -7.04 35.75
N GLU A 141 -0.01 -7.51 36.09
CA GLU A 141 -0.50 -7.57 37.48
C GLU A 141 0.33 -8.54 38.34
N MET A 142 0.74 -9.68 37.77
CA MET A 142 1.59 -10.67 38.45
C MET A 142 3.04 -10.20 38.57
N ASN A 143 3.61 -9.72 37.45
CA ASN A 143 5.00 -9.31 37.34
C ASN A 143 5.13 -7.98 36.58
N PRO A 144 5.03 -6.83 37.30
CA PRO A 144 5.17 -5.51 36.69
C PRO A 144 6.54 -5.23 36.08
N ALA A 145 7.55 -6.07 36.34
CA ALA A 145 8.91 -5.93 35.85
C ALA A 145 9.18 -6.77 34.58
N ASN A 146 8.22 -7.60 34.13
CA ASN A 146 8.36 -8.30 32.86
C ASN A 146 8.38 -7.26 31.72
N ALA A 147 9.49 -7.14 31.00
CA ALA A 147 9.63 -6.18 29.91
C ALA A 147 8.90 -6.62 28.63
N ASP A 148 8.92 -7.92 28.33
CA ASP A 148 8.36 -8.49 27.10
C ASP A 148 6.87 -8.20 26.95
N VAL A 149 6.12 -8.25 28.06
CA VAL A 149 4.68 -7.96 28.02
C VAL A 149 4.37 -6.52 27.63
N TYR A 150 5.16 -5.54 28.07
CA TYR A 150 4.94 -4.14 27.67
C TYR A 150 5.22 -3.94 26.19
N LEU A 151 6.21 -4.64 25.64
CA LEU A 151 6.48 -4.61 24.21
C LEU A 151 5.29 -5.20 23.43
N LEU A 152 4.85 -6.40 23.78
CA LEU A 152 3.75 -7.11 23.12
C LEU A 152 2.42 -6.35 23.22
N LEU A 153 2.13 -5.80 24.40
CA LEU A 153 0.91 -5.03 24.63
C LEU A 153 0.97 -3.67 23.92
N GLY A 154 2.13 -3.01 23.93
CA GLY A 154 2.33 -1.72 23.25
C GLY A 154 2.14 -1.83 21.74
N THR A 155 2.73 -2.85 21.11
CA THR A 155 2.57 -3.08 19.66
C THR A 155 1.15 -3.48 19.29
N LEU A 156 0.48 -4.28 20.13
CA LEU A 156 -0.92 -4.64 19.92
C LEU A 156 -1.85 -3.43 20.01
N TYR A 157 -1.64 -2.53 20.98
CA TYR A 157 -2.39 -1.27 21.04
C TYR A 157 -2.15 -0.40 19.80
N ALA A 158 -0.92 -0.33 19.30
CA ALA A 158 -0.61 0.41 18.07
C ALA A 158 -1.35 -0.16 16.85
N GLN A 159 -1.39 -1.49 16.71
CA GLN A 159 -2.14 -2.17 15.65
C GLN A 159 -3.65 -1.90 15.72
N GLU A 160 -4.22 -1.72 16.92
CA GLU A 160 -5.62 -1.30 17.09
C GLU A 160 -5.87 0.21 16.89
N GLY A 161 -4.84 1.00 16.56
CA GLY A 161 -4.91 2.46 16.47
C GLY A 161 -5.01 3.17 17.82
N ARG A 162 -4.78 2.45 18.93
CA ARG A 162 -4.84 2.97 20.31
C ARG A 162 -3.49 3.55 20.72
N PHE A 163 -3.06 4.57 19.98
CA PHE A 163 -1.70 5.12 20.08
C PHE A 163 -1.34 5.67 21.46
N ASN A 164 -2.31 6.27 22.17
CA ASN A 164 -2.06 6.81 23.51
C ASN A 164 -1.72 5.70 24.53
N GLU A 165 -2.46 4.60 24.51
CA GLU A 165 -2.17 3.44 25.35
C GLU A 165 -0.87 2.75 24.94
N ALA A 166 -0.61 2.65 23.63
CA ALA A 166 0.64 2.11 23.10
C ALA A 166 1.85 2.90 23.62
N LEU A 167 1.84 4.23 23.49
CA LEU A 167 2.91 5.11 23.97
C LEU A 167 3.11 4.99 25.49
N LYS A 168 2.03 5.02 26.29
CA LYS A 168 2.12 4.84 27.76
C LYS A 168 2.72 3.49 28.14
N THR A 169 2.39 2.43 27.40
CA THR A 169 2.88 1.08 27.64
C THR A 169 4.38 0.99 27.30
N LEU A 170 4.81 1.58 26.18
CA LEU A 170 6.22 1.64 25.80
C LEU A 170 7.04 2.59 26.68
N ASP A 171 6.45 3.64 27.24
CA ASP A 171 7.11 4.49 28.24
C ASP A 171 7.46 3.68 29.51
N ARG A 172 6.60 2.73 29.90
CA ARG A 172 6.92 1.79 30.98
C ARG A 172 8.05 0.84 30.61
N LEU A 173 8.05 0.32 29.38
CA LEU A 173 9.14 -0.51 28.88
C LEU A 173 10.48 0.23 28.91
N ARG A 174 10.51 1.50 28.49
CA ARG A 174 11.73 2.33 28.51
C ARG A 174 12.25 2.58 29.93
N LEU A 175 11.36 2.71 30.92
CA LEU A 175 11.78 2.82 32.33
C LEU A 175 12.42 1.53 32.84
N LEU A 176 11.94 0.36 32.39
CA LEU A 176 12.51 -0.93 32.75
C LEU A 176 13.82 -1.21 32.01
N LEU A 177 13.92 -0.80 30.75
CA LEU A 177 15.07 -1.02 29.87
C LEU A 177 15.51 0.30 29.18
N PRO A 178 16.19 1.22 29.90
CA PRO A 178 16.57 2.53 29.36
C PRO A 178 17.51 2.45 28.16
N ASP A 179 18.39 1.45 28.12
CA ASP A 179 19.42 1.30 27.09
C ASP A 179 19.00 0.32 25.96
N ASN A 180 17.73 -0.09 25.91
CA ASN A 180 17.24 -1.02 24.89
C ASN A 180 16.71 -0.26 23.66
N PRO A 181 17.38 -0.35 22.49
CA PRO A 181 16.97 0.36 21.28
C PRO A 181 15.60 -0.10 20.75
N LEU A 182 15.14 -1.31 21.07
CA LEU A 182 13.84 -1.81 20.63
C LEU A 182 12.69 -1.00 21.23
N ALA A 183 12.78 -0.63 22.52
CA ALA A 183 11.74 0.15 23.19
C ALA A 183 11.57 1.53 22.53
N ALA A 184 12.70 2.21 22.26
CA ALA A 184 12.71 3.48 21.54
C ALA A 184 12.22 3.32 20.09
N TYR A 185 12.59 2.23 19.42
CA TYR A 185 12.21 1.95 18.03
C TYR A 185 10.70 1.80 17.85
N TYR A 186 10.03 0.99 18.68
CA TYR A 186 8.58 0.82 18.56
C TYR A 186 7.81 2.10 18.90
N ARG A 187 8.36 2.96 19.75
CA ARG A 187 7.82 4.30 20.00
C ARG A 187 7.96 5.20 18.78
N ALA A 188 9.14 5.20 18.13
CA ALA A 188 9.37 5.93 16.89
C ALA A 188 8.40 5.48 15.78
N ARG A 189 8.18 4.16 15.67
CA ARG A 189 7.23 3.57 14.72
C ARG A 189 5.79 4.01 14.95
N ILE A 190 5.35 4.16 16.21
CA ILE A 190 4.02 4.70 16.50
C ILE A 190 3.89 6.15 15.99
N PHE A 191 4.91 7.00 16.17
CA PHE A 191 4.86 8.34 15.59
C PHE A 191 4.84 8.32 14.06
N LEU A 192 5.55 7.37 13.45
CA LEU A 192 5.50 7.17 12.00
C LEU A 192 4.10 6.76 11.52
N ASP A 193 3.44 5.82 12.21
CA ASP A 193 2.06 5.39 11.91
C ASP A 193 1.06 6.55 12.08
N MET A 194 1.31 7.45 13.05
CA MET A 194 0.55 8.69 13.25
C MET A 194 0.87 9.79 12.23
N LYS A 195 1.86 9.57 11.34
CA LYS A 195 2.41 10.55 10.38
C LYS A 195 2.99 11.79 11.05
N PHE A 196 3.41 11.66 12.30
CA PHE A 196 4.11 12.69 13.08
C PHE A 196 5.60 12.59 12.79
N TYR A 197 5.98 12.97 11.55
CA TYR A 197 7.31 12.72 11.00
C TYR A 197 8.44 13.36 11.82
N ASP A 198 8.26 14.58 12.33
CA ASP A 198 9.28 15.25 13.16
C ASP A 198 9.55 14.49 14.47
N GLN A 199 8.48 14.05 15.14
CA GLN A 199 8.59 13.26 16.37
C GLN A 199 9.15 11.86 16.10
N ALA A 200 8.77 11.25 14.97
CA ALA A 200 9.28 9.96 14.54
C ALA A 200 10.78 10.05 14.26
N GLU A 201 11.23 11.04 13.50
CA GLU A 201 12.64 11.30 13.20
C GLU A 201 13.47 11.46 14.48
N ALA A 202 13.05 12.33 15.40
CA ALA A 202 13.75 12.52 16.67
C ALA A 202 13.84 11.22 17.48
N ALA A 203 12.77 10.41 17.49
CA ALA A 203 12.76 9.13 18.17
C ALA A 203 13.64 8.08 17.48
N TYR A 204 13.70 8.04 16.14
CA TYR A 204 14.63 7.18 15.41
C TYR A 204 16.09 7.61 15.61
N GLN A 205 16.37 8.91 15.74
CA GLN A 205 17.70 9.39 16.09
C GLN A 205 18.13 8.88 17.49
N GLU A 206 17.24 8.90 18.50
CA GLU A 206 17.49 8.29 19.82
C GLU A 206 17.82 6.78 19.71
N VAL A 207 17.12 6.04 18.85
CA VAL A 207 17.43 4.63 18.56
C VAL A 207 18.85 4.46 18.03
N LEU A 208 19.27 5.37 17.14
CA LEU A 208 20.60 5.32 16.50
C LEU A 208 21.72 5.83 17.40
N GLU A 209 21.42 6.61 18.44
CA GLU A 209 22.36 6.93 19.52
C GLU A 209 22.64 5.67 20.37
N LEU A 210 21.60 4.90 20.70
CA LEU A 210 21.73 3.64 21.44
C LEU A 210 22.40 2.54 20.59
N SER A 211 22.04 2.44 19.32
CA SER A 211 22.56 1.43 18.39
C SER A 211 22.77 2.00 16.98
N PRO A 212 23.97 2.53 16.68
CA PRO A 212 24.28 3.18 15.40
C PRO A 212 24.12 2.29 14.14
N THR A 213 24.09 0.97 14.29
CA THR A 213 23.92 0.00 13.19
C THR A 213 22.54 -0.66 13.22
N PHE A 214 21.55 -0.04 13.87
CA PHE A 214 20.18 -0.55 13.94
C PHE A 214 19.47 -0.36 12.58
N GLU A 215 19.60 -1.36 11.70
CA GLU A 215 19.15 -1.31 10.31
C GLU A 215 17.69 -0.90 10.14
N ASN A 216 16.77 -1.49 10.91
CA ASN A 216 15.34 -1.15 10.81
C ASN A 216 15.06 0.32 11.12
N GLY A 217 15.76 0.89 12.10
CA GLY A 217 15.64 2.31 12.43
C GLY A 217 16.21 3.22 11.35
N LEU A 218 17.30 2.80 10.68
CA LEU A 218 17.84 3.52 9.52
C LEU A 218 16.90 3.43 8.30
N LEU A 219 16.30 2.27 8.04
CA LEU A 219 15.34 2.08 6.95
C LEU A 219 14.10 2.96 7.13
N ASP A 220 13.50 2.95 8.32
CA ASP A 220 12.35 3.78 8.64
C ASP A 220 12.68 5.28 8.62
N LEU A 221 13.87 5.66 9.11
CA LEU A 221 14.35 7.04 9.04
C LEU A 221 14.56 7.50 7.59
N ALA A 222 15.15 6.66 6.74
CA ALA A 222 15.28 6.95 5.32
C ALA A 222 13.92 7.09 4.63
N TYR A 223 12.94 6.25 4.98
CA TYR A 223 11.56 6.39 4.52
C TYR A 223 10.94 7.73 4.94
N ILE A 224 11.15 8.18 6.18
CA ILE A 224 10.70 9.51 6.64
C ILE A 224 11.31 10.61 5.76
N TYR A 225 12.60 10.51 5.44
CA TYR A 225 13.26 11.46 4.55
C TYR A 225 12.64 11.44 3.15
N GLU A 226 12.30 10.26 2.61
CA GLU A 226 11.63 10.17 1.30
C GLU A 226 10.24 10.83 1.28
N VAL A 227 9.38 10.56 2.27
CA VAL A 227 8.01 11.13 2.29
C VAL A 227 7.97 12.61 2.66
N THR A 228 9.10 13.15 3.12
CA THR A 228 9.30 14.59 3.41
C THR A 228 10.16 15.27 2.33
N ASP A 229 10.34 14.63 1.17
CA ASP A 229 11.11 15.12 0.01
C ASP A 229 12.60 15.45 0.30
N ARG A 230 13.13 14.93 1.41
CA ARG A 230 14.55 15.04 1.84
C ARG A 230 15.39 13.93 1.22
N PHE A 231 15.41 13.88 -0.11
CA PHE A 231 15.99 12.75 -0.86
C PHE A 231 17.49 12.56 -0.63
N ARG A 232 18.23 13.65 -0.32
CA ARG A 232 19.66 13.56 -0.03
C ARG A 232 19.92 12.85 1.30
N GLU A 233 19.19 13.22 2.35
CA GLU A 233 19.30 12.56 3.65
C GLU A 233 18.86 11.08 3.57
N ALA A 234 17.86 10.76 2.74
CA ALA A 234 17.47 9.39 2.45
C ALA A 234 18.61 8.58 1.80
N GLU A 235 19.23 9.11 0.74
CA GLU A 235 20.39 8.50 0.05
C GLU A 235 21.54 8.25 1.04
N GLU A 236 21.93 9.26 1.82
CA GLU A 236 23.00 9.16 2.83
C GLU A 236 22.68 8.08 3.89
N THR A 237 21.42 7.95 4.29
CA THR A 237 20.97 6.95 5.27
C THR A 237 21.00 5.53 4.71
N TYR A 238 20.56 5.31 3.47
CA TYR A 238 20.69 4.00 2.81
C TYR A 238 22.16 3.60 2.60
N LEU A 239 23.00 4.55 2.16
CA LEU A 239 24.43 4.31 2.01
C LEU A 239 25.11 3.98 3.35
N ARG A 240 24.65 4.58 4.45
CA ARG A 240 25.10 4.20 5.80
C ARG A 240 24.79 2.74 6.11
N ILE A 241 23.59 2.24 5.81
CA ILE A 241 23.25 0.81 5.97
C ILE A 241 24.22 -0.06 5.16
N LEU A 242 24.42 0.29 3.89
CA LEU A 242 25.26 -0.48 2.98
C LEU A 242 26.75 -0.44 3.35
N SER A 243 27.20 0.55 4.12
CA SER A 243 28.59 0.63 4.61
C SER A 243 28.95 -0.47 5.61
N PHE A 244 28.03 -0.85 6.51
CA PHE A 244 28.25 -1.91 7.50
C PHE A 244 27.55 -3.22 7.14
N LYS A 245 26.52 -3.18 6.29
CA LYS A 245 25.82 -4.36 5.76
C LYS A 245 25.66 -4.25 4.23
N PRO A 246 26.74 -4.47 3.45
CA PRO A 246 26.69 -4.39 1.98
C PRO A 246 25.71 -5.37 1.31
N THR A 247 25.29 -6.40 2.05
CA THR A 247 24.37 -7.46 1.63
C THR A 247 22.90 -7.16 1.95
N SER A 248 22.59 -6.00 2.53
CA SER A 248 21.20 -5.59 2.79
C SER A 248 20.46 -5.45 1.47
N VAL A 249 19.50 -6.35 1.23
CA VAL A 249 18.66 -6.34 0.01
C VAL A 249 17.71 -5.15 0.07
N GLU A 250 17.02 -4.98 1.20
CA GLU A 250 16.04 -3.92 1.42
C GLU A 250 16.65 -2.53 1.18
N ALA A 251 17.81 -2.23 1.77
CA ALA A 251 18.45 -0.93 1.57
C ALA A 251 18.84 -0.66 0.10
N ARG A 252 19.23 -1.69 -0.67
CA ARG A 252 19.53 -1.54 -2.11
C ARG A 252 18.28 -1.34 -2.94
N VAL A 253 17.20 -2.09 -2.65
CA VAL A 253 15.91 -1.94 -3.34
C VAL A 253 15.38 -0.52 -3.12
N GLN A 254 15.35 -0.05 -1.87
CA GLN A 254 14.85 1.29 -1.57
C GLN A 254 15.75 2.39 -2.18
N LEU A 255 17.08 2.25 -2.10
CA LEU A 255 18.00 3.19 -2.74
C LEU A 255 17.85 3.21 -4.28
N GLY A 256 17.67 2.05 -4.92
CA GLY A 256 17.39 1.95 -6.34
C GLY A 256 16.08 2.63 -6.73
N ASN A 257 15.01 2.40 -5.97
CA ASN A 257 13.71 3.05 -6.17
C ASN A 257 13.79 4.57 -5.98
N LEU A 258 14.53 5.04 -4.97
CA LEU A 258 14.79 6.45 -4.72
C LEU A 258 15.50 7.10 -5.92
N TYR A 259 16.50 6.44 -6.50
CA TYR A 259 17.15 6.92 -7.71
C TYR A 259 16.23 6.92 -8.94
N MET A 260 15.36 5.92 -9.11
CA MET A 260 14.35 5.93 -10.18
C MET A 260 13.41 7.13 -10.07
N ARG A 261 12.91 7.44 -8.86
CA ARG A 261 12.05 8.61 -8.62
C ARG A 261 12.73 9.93 -8.99
N GLN A 262 14.03 10.02 -8.71
CA GLN A 262 14.85 11.18 -9.07
C GLN A 262 15.36 11.16 -10.52
N ARG A 263 14.94 10.17 -11.33
CA ARG A 263 15.41 9.93 -12.71
C ARG A 263 16.93 9.75 -12.83
N GLN A 264 17.60 9.34 -11.74
CA GLN A 264 19.02 9.00 -11.69
C GLN A 264 19.22 7.53 -12.11
N TYR A 265 18.84 7.22 -13.34
CA TYR A 265 18.71 5.85 -13.84
C TYR A 265 20.01 5.04 -13.76
N ASP A 266 21.17 5.64 -14.05
CA ASP A 266 22.46 4.94 -13.97
C ASP A 266 22.76 4.43 -12.56
N LYS A 267 22.50 5.26 -11.53
CA LYS A 267 22.68 4.85 -10.14
C LYS A 267 21.66 3.78 -9.72
N ALA A 268 20.42 3.87 -10.23
CA ALA A 268 19.40 2.87 -9.97
C ALA A 268 19.79 1.50 -10.55
N LEU A 269 20.25 1.48 -11.82
CA LEU A 269 20.75 0.29 -12.49
C LEU A 269 21.89 -0.36 -11.71
N GLU A 270 22.84 0.43 -11.19
CA GLU A 270 23.94 -0.11 -10.36
C GLU A 270 23.40 -0.90 -9.15
N GLN A 271 22.39 -0.38 -8.45
CA GLN A 271 21.85 -1.07 -7.27
C GLN A 271 21.13 -2.36 -7.64
N PHE A 272 20.30 -2.34 -8.68
CA PHE A 272 19.56 -3.54 -9.11
C PHE A 272 20.45 -4.58 -9.80
N ASP A 273 21.52 -4.16 -10.49
CA ASP A 273 22.53 -5.06 -11.04
C ASP A 273 23.27 -5.83 -9.95
N ILE A 274 23.61 -5.17 -8.84
CA ILE A 274 24.25 -5.84 -7.70
C ILE A 274 23.32 -6.92 -7.12
N LEU A 275 22.02 -6.63 -7.03
CA LEU A 275 21.02 -7.59 -6.53
C LEU A 275 20.83 -8.77 -7.50
N SER A 276 20.64 -8.49 -8.80
CA SER A 276 20.41 -9.51 -9.82
C SER A 276 21.62 -10.43 -10.04
N ARG A 277 22.85 -9.90 -9.93
CA ARG A 277 24.09 -10.72 -10.02
C ARG A 277 24.27 -11.65 -8.83
N ARG A 278 23.83 -11.23 -7.63
CA ARG A 278 23.90 -12.05 -6.42
C ARG A 278 22.85 -13.14 -6.42
N ASN A 279 21.64 -12.83 -6.88
CA ASN A 279 20.56 -13.78 -7.04
C ASN A 279 20.00 -13.69 -8.46
N ALA A 280 20.49 -14.55 -9.35
CA ALA A 280 20.04 -14.61 -10.73
C ALA A 280 18.52 -14.91 -10.86
N SER A 281 17.88 -15.44 -9.81
CA SER A 281 16.44 -15.69 -9.77
C SER A 281 15.62 -14.52 -9.22
N ASP A 282 16.25 -13.40 -8.83
CA ASP A 282 15.55 -12.18 -8.39
C ASP A 282 14.83 -11.55 -9.59
N LEU A 283 13.52 -11.82 -9.69
CA LEU A 283 12.67 -11.32 -10.76
C LEU A 283 12.38 -9.84 -10.59
N GLU A 284 12.24 -9.34 -9.36
CA GLU A 284 11.86 -7.95 -9.09
C GLU A 284 12.99 -7.02 -9.50
N SER A 285 14.24 -7.28 -9.09
CA SER A 285 15.39 -6.45 -9.48
C SER A 285 15.59 -6.43 -11.01
N ARG A 286 15.40 -7.58 -11.66
CA ARG A 286 15.47 -7.69 -13.13
C ARG A 286 14.32 -6.95 -13.83
N LEU A 287 13.11 -6.99 -13.27
CA LEU A 287 11.98 -6.21 -13.76
C LEU A 287 12.27 -4.72 -13.64
N LYS A 288 12.83 -4.25 -12.52
CA LYS A 288 13.24 -2.85 -12.35
C LYS A 288 14.25 -2.41 -13.40
N ILE A 289 15.24 -3.24 -13.73
CA ILE A 289 16.21 -2.95 -14.80
C ILE A 289 15.51 -2.71 -16.14
N GLY A 290 14.60 -3.61 -16.55
CA GLY A 290 13.83 -3.44 -17.79
C GLY A 290 12.95 -2.20 -17.79
N ILE A 291 12.29 -1.88 -16.66
CA ILE A 291 11.49 -0.66 -16.49
C ILE A 291 12.37 0.59 -16.60
N ILE A 292 13.60 0.56 -16.07
CA ILE A 292 14.54 1.69 -16.17
C ILE A 292 14.92 1.94 -17.63
N HIS A 293 15.27 0.89 -18.39
CA HIS A 293 15.57 1.06 -19.82
C HIS A 293 14.36 1.58 -20.61
N LEU A 294 13.15 1.12 -20.30
CA LEU A 294 11.92 1.68 -20.89
C LEU A 294 11.78 3.17 -20.57
N GLN A 295 11.97 3.58 -19.31
CA GLN A 295 11.89 4.99 -18.89
C GLN A 295 13.00 5.89 -19.49
N GLN A 296 14.14 5.30 -19.88
CA GLN A 296 15.20 5.98 -20.61
C GLN A 296 14.92 6.08 -22.12
N GLY A 297 13.88 5.41 -22.62
CA GLY A 297 13.61 5.28 -24.06
C GLY A 297 14.53 4.28 -24.77
N GLU A 298 15.27 3.47 -24.02
CA GLU A 298 16.13 2.40 -24.55
C GLU A 298 15.29 1.15 -24.84
N LEU A 299 14.34 1.28 -25.76
CA LEU A 299 13.28 0.32 -26.01
C LEU A 299 13.81 -1.07 -26.37
N GLU A 300 14.90 -1.16 -27.15
CA GLU A 300 15.51 -2.44 -27.53
C GLU A 300 16.06 -3.20 -26.31
N ARG A 301 16.71 -2.48 -25.38
CA ARG A 301 17.25 -3.09 -24.15
C ARG A 301 16.13 -3.53 -23.22
N ALA A 302 15.09 -2.71 -23.08
CA ALA A 302 13.90 -3.08 -22.32
C ALA A 302 13.25 -4.36 -22.86
N VAL A 303 13.12 -4.50 -24.18
CA VAL A 303 12.63 -5.72 -24.83
C VAL A 303 13.53 -6.92 -24.50
N GLU A 304 14.85 -6.78 -24.55
CA GLU A 304 15.78 -7.84 -24.19
C GLU A 304 15.63 -8.29 -22.73
N ASP A 305 15.51 -7.35 -21.80
CA ASP A 305 15.36 -7.62 -20.36
C ASP A 305 14.04 -8.33 -20.03
N PHE A 306 12.92 -7.84 -20.57
CA PHE A 306 11.62 -8.48 -20.35
C PHE A 306 11.56 -9.86 -21.02
N ASN A 307 12.14 -10.04 -22.21
CA ASN A 307 12.26 -11.37 -22.81
C ASN A 307 13.16 -12.32 -22.02
N ALA A 308 14.21 -11.83 -21.37
CA ALA A 308 15.02 -12.64 -20.46
C ALA A 308 14.19 -13.12 -19.24
N LEU A 309 13.37 -12.25 -18.65
CA LEU A 309 12.44 -12.63 -17.59
C LEU A 309 11.43 -13.69 -18.03
N LEU A 310 10.83 -13.51 -19.21
CA LEU A 310 9.81 -14.42 -19.74
C LEU A 310 10.37 -15.77 -20.18
N ARG A 311 11.67 -15.87 -20.48
CA ARG A 311 12.34 -17.18 -20.69
C ARG A 311 12.35 -18.02 -19.42
N ASP A 312 12.54 -17.40 -18.27
CA ASP A 312 12.54 -18.09 -16.97
C ASP A 312 11.11 -18.33 -16.45
N ARG A 313 10.24 -17.33 -16.63
CA ARG A 313 8.85 -17.31 -16.14
C ARG A 313 7.90 -16.81 -17.24
N PRO A 314 7.44 -17.69 -18.14
CA PRO A 314 6.63 -17.29 -19.31
C PRO A 314 5.30 -16.60 -19.00
N GLN A 315 4.76 -16.79 -17.80
CA GLN A 315 3.49 -16.20 -17.35
C GLN A 315 3.71 -15.07 -16.33
N TYR A 316 4.89 -14.45 -16.31
CA TYR A 316 5.12 -13.30 -15.43
C TYR A 316 4.38 -12.07 -15.97
N ASP A 317 3.22 -11.80 -15.37
CA ASP A 317 2.28 -10.78 -15.81
C ASP A 317 2.87 -9.36 -15.92
N GLN A 318 3.67 -8.92 -14.95
CA GLN A 318 4.34 -7.61 -15.02
C GLN A 318 5.28 -7.52 -16.21
N ALA A 319 6.10 -8.55 -16.46
CA ALA A 319 7.02 -8.57 -17.61
C ALA A 319 6.25 -8.60 -18.94
N LEU A 320 5.15 -9.36 -19.04
CA LEU A 320 4.26 -9.34 -20.21
C LEU A 320 3.64 -7.95 -20.44
N TYR A 321 3.17 -7.31 -19.38
CA TYR A 321 2.54 -5.98 -19.46
C TYR A 321 3.54 -4.91 -19.92
N TYR A 322 4.73 -4.86 -19.31
CA TYR A 322 5.74 -3.89 -19.71
C TYR A 322 6.35 -4.20 -21.08
N LEU A 323 6.50 -5.47 -21.47
CA LEU A 323 6.92 -5.82 -22.82
C LEU A 323 5.88 -5.41 -23.86
N GLY A 324 4.59 -5.64 -23.59
CA GLY A 324 3.49 -5.16 -24.45
C GLY A 324 3.48 -3.65 -24.60
N THR A 325 3.70 -2.92 -23.49
CA THR A 325 3.82 -1.46 -23.47
C THR A 325 5.04 -0.99 -24.28
N THR A 326 6.18 -1.67 -24.14
CA THR A 326 7.41 -1.34 -24.88
C THR A 326 7.21 -1.51 -26.38
N TYR A 327 6.57 -2.60 -26.81
CA TYR A 327 6.22 -2.80 -28.23
C TYR A 327 5.19 -1.77 -28.73
N GLU A 328 4.23 -1.37 -27.90
CA GLU A 328 3.29 -0.30 -28.23
C GLU A 328 4.03 1.03 -28.49
N GLU A 329 4.99 1.40 -27.63
CA GLU A 329 5.82 2.61 -27.81
C GLU A 329 6.70 2.55 -29.06
N GLN A 330 7.18 1.36 -29.44
CA GLN A 330 7.90 1.14 -30.70
C GLN A 330 7.00 1.21 -31.95
N GLY A 331 5.66 1.21 -31.78
CA GLY A 331 4.70 1.07 -32.88
C GLY A 331 4.53 -0.37 -33.39
N ASN A 332 5.11 -1.36 -32.70
CA ASN A 332 5.00 -2.79 -33.00
C ASN A 332 3.68 -3.34 -32.43
N LEU A 333 2.55 -2.92 -33.01
CA LEU A 333 1.22 -3.15 -32.44
C LEU A 333 0.85 -4.64 -32.34
N GLN A 334 1.33 -5.49 -33.25
CA GLN A 334 1.03 -6.93 -33.24
C GLN A 334 1.71 -7.65 -32.07
N GLU A 335 2.98 -7.35 -31.83
CA GLU A 335 3.76 -7.86 -30.71
C GLU A 335 3.18 -7.37 -29.37
N ALA A 336 2.73 -6.10 -29.32
CA ALA A 336 2.01 -5.58 -28.16
C ALA A 336 0.74 -6.38 -27.85
N LEU A 337 -0.09 -6.65 -28.87
CA LEU A 337 -1.31 -7.47 -28.73
C LEU A 337 -1.01 -8.87 -28.19
N VAL A 338 0.04 -9.54 -28.70
CA VAL A 338 0.43 -10.89 -28.26
C VAL A 338 0.75 -10.90 -26.76
N ASN A 339 1.53 -9.92 -26.30
CA ASN A 339 1.96 -9.86 -24.90
C ASN A 339 0.80 -9.51 -23.96
N PHE A 340 -0.04 -8.54 -24.31
CA PHE A 340 -1.21 -8.21 -23.48
C PHE A 340 -2.23 -9.36 -23.42
N ARG A 341 -2.42 -10.13 -24.51
CA ARG A 341 -3.27 -11.33 -24.52
C ARG A 341 -2.74 -12.48 -23.68
N ALA A 342 -1.43 -12.54 -23.46
CA ALA A 342 -0.80 -13.60 -22.68
C ALA A 342 -0.99 -13.42 -21.16
N ILE A 343 -1.42 -12.24 -20.71
CA ILE A 343 -1.70 -11.96 -19.29
C ILE A 343 -2.93 -12.77 -18.87
N ALA A 344 -2.77 -13.57 -17.81
CA ALA A 344 -3.81 -14.47 -17.31
C ALA A 344 -4.99 -13.72 -16.68
N LYS A 345 -6.21 -14.28 -16.78
CA LYS A 345 -7.46 -13.65 -16.31
C LYS A 345 -7.51 -13.43 -14.79
N ASP A 346 -6.72 -14.13 -14.00
CA ASP A 346 -6.59 -13.97 -12.55
C ASP A 346 -5.55 -12.93 -12.14
N SER A 347 -4.74 -12.43 -13.10
CA SER A 347 -3.79 -11.36 -12.84
C SER A 347 -4.51 -10.05 -12.47
N PRO A 348 -3.99 -9.29 -11.49
CA PRO A 348 -4.43 -7.92 -11.23
C PRO A 348 -4.21 -6.97 -12.40
N LEU A 349 -3.29 -7.28 -13.32
CA LEU A 349 -3.00 -6.46 -14.50
C LEU A 349 -3.90 -6.77 -15.69
N TRP A 350 -4.70 -7.83 -15.60
CA TRP A 350 -5.57 -8.25 -16.70
C TRP A 350 -6.58 -7.18 -17.15
N PRO A 351 -7.27 -6.43 -16.27
CA PRO A 351 -8.16 -5.35 -16.69
C PRO A 351 -7.44 -4.27 -17.51
N ASN A 352 -6.29 -3.80 -17.00
CA ASN A 352 -5.46 -2.84 -17.72
C ASN A 352 -4.99 -3.38 -19.08
N ALA A 353 -4.68 -4.67 -19.16
CA ALA A 353 -4.32 -5.32 -20.42
C ALA A 353 -5.50 -5.36 -21.42
N GLN A 354 -6.73 -5.65 -20.98
CA GLN A 354 -7.91 -5.61 -21.85
C GLN A 354 -8.18 -4.21 -22.41
N ILE A 355 -8.03 -3.18 -21.56
CA ILE A 355 -8.15 -1.78 -21.99
C ILE A 355 -7.06 -1.45 -23.03
N ARG A 356 -5.81 -1.83 -22.79
CA ARG A 356 -4.72 -1.62 -23.76
C ARG A 356 -4.98 -2.36 -25.08
N LEU A 357 -5.47 -3.60 -25.04
CA LEU A 357 -5.88 -4.34 -26.25
C LEU A 357 -6.94 -3.56 -27.04
N ALA A 358 -7.97 -3.04 -26.37
CA ALA A 358 -9.03 -2.27 -27.01
C ALA A 358 -8.50 -0.98 -27.67
N VAL A 359 -7.60 -0.26 -27.00
CA VAL A 359 -6.92 0.93 -27.54
C VAL A 359 -6.05 0.56 -28.74
N LEU A 360 -5.30 -0.53 -28.69
CA LEU A 360 -4.50 -1.02 -29.82
C LEU A 360 -5.38 -1.38 -31.02
N PHE A 361 -6.54 -2.01 -30.80
CA PHE A 361 -7.52 -2.27 -31.86
C PHE A 361 -8.04 -0.99 -32.52
N SER A 362 -8.34 0.04 -31.74
CA SER A 362 -8.72 1.36 -32.29
C SER A 362 -7.57 1.98 -33.11
N LYS A 363 -6.33 1.94 -32.62
CA LYS A 363 -5.15 2.43 -33.37
C LYS A 363 -4.94 1.71 -34.71
N MET A 364 -5.38 0.46 -34.83
CA MET A 364 -5.34 -0.33 -36.07
C MET A 364 -6.61 -0.18 -36.93
N GLU A 365 -7.53 0.71 -36.57
CA GLU A 365 -8.86 0.88 -37.19
C GLU A 365 -9.75 -0.39 -37.13
N ASP A 366 -9.39 -1.37 -36.30
CA ASP A 366 -10.18 -2.58 -36.06
C ASP A 366 -11.09 -2.41 -34.83
N HIS A 367 -11.96 -1.40 -34.89
CA HIS A 367 -12.90 -1.09 -33.80
C HIS A 367 -13.79 -2.29 -33.44
N ARG A 368 -14.06 -3.19 -34.39
CA ARG A 368 -14.87 -4.40 -34.16
C ARG A 368 -14.20 -5.32 -33.15
N SER A 369 -12.91 -5.62 -33.31
CA SER A 369 -12.18 -6.47 -32.36
C SER A 369 -12.04 -5.81 -31.00
N GLY A 370 -11.85 -4.48 -30.95
CA GLY A 370 -11.80 -3.71 -29.70
C GLY A 370 -13.11 -3.78 -28.92
N ILE A 371 -14.24 -3.58 -29.59
CA ILE A 371 -15.58 -3.68 -29.00
C ILE A 371 -15.85 -5.09 -28.46
N GLU A 372 -15.51 -6.13 -29.23
CA GLU A 372 -15.70 -7.52 -28.80
C GLU A 372 -14.80 -7.86 -27.60
N CYS A 373 -13.55 -7.38 -27.60
CA CYS A 373 -12.61 -7.56 -26.50
C CYS A 373 -13.18 -7.00 -25.19
N LEU A 374 -13.71 -5.77 -25.19
CA LEU A 374 -14.29 -5.17 -23.99
C LEU A 374 -15.63 -5.78 -23.58
N ARG A 375 -16.47 -6.21 -24.54
CA ARG A 375 -17.70 -6.95 -24.21
C ARG A 375 -17.39 -8.26 -23.50
N GLN A 376 -16.37 -8.99 -23.96
CA GLN A 376 -15.90 -10.19 -23.27
C GLN A 376 -15.30 -9.85 -21.90
N ALA A 377 -14.54 -8.76 -21.79
CA ALA A 377 -13.99 -8.31 -20.51
C ALA A 377 -15.08 -8.00 -19.47
N ILE A 378 -16.14 -7.30 -19.87
CA ILE A 378 -17.33 -7.02 -19.04
C ILE A 378 -18.04 -8.29 -18.61
N ALA A 379 -18.15 -9.29 -19.50
CA ALA A 379 -18.79 -10.56 -19.16
C ALA A 379 -18.02 -11.35 -18.08
N GLU A 380 -16.69 -11.20 -18.03
CA GLU A 380 -15.82 -11.88 -17.07
C GLU A 380 -15.70 -11.13 -15.74
N ARG A 381 -15.55 -9.80 -15.78
CA ARG A 381 -15.43 -8.94 -14.60
C ARG A 381 -16.33 -7.70 -14.75
N PRO A 382 -17.64 -7.83 -14.50
CA PRO A 382 -18.59 -6.75 -14.67
C PRO A 382 -18.48 -5.64 -13.62
N GLU A 383 -17.67 -5.82 -12.57
CA GLU A 383 -17.38 -4.81 -11.54
C GLU A 383 -16.37 -3.74 -12.00
N GLU A 384 -15.61 -3.98 -13.06
CA GLU A 384 -14.57 -3.07 -13.57
C GLU A 384 -15.21 -1.94 -14.40
N GLN A 385 -15.31 -0.75 -13.81
CA GLN A 385 -15.97 0.43 -14.40
C GLN A 385 -15.33 0.88 -15.72
N ASP A 386 -13.99 0.85 -15.78
CA ASP A 386 -13.22 1.30 -16.94
C ASP A 386 -13.59 0.55 -18.22
N PHE A 387 -14.01 -0.72 -18.15
CA PHE A 387 -14.42 -1.44 -19.36
C PHE A 387 -15.63 -0.82 -20.05
N TYR A 388 -16.60 -0.34 -19.26
CA TYR A 388 -17.78 0.35 -19.79
C TYR A 388 -17.40 1.69 -20.41
N LEU A 389 -16.50 2.42 -19.74
CA LEU A 389 -15.99 3.70 -20.22
C LEU A 389 -15.27 3.55 -21.57
N TYR A 390 -14.28 2.66 -21.65
CA TYR A 390 -13.52 2.41 -22.88
C TYR A 390 -14.37 1.80 -24.00
N LEU A 391 -15.38 1.00 -23.67
CA LEU A 391 -16.31 0.48 -24.67
C LEU A 391 -17.21 1.58 -25.23
N ALA A 392 -17.67 2.51 -24.38
CA ALA A 392 -18.43 3.67 -24.82
C ALA A 392 -17.61 4.55 -25.77
N PHE A 393 -16.33 4.80 -25.46
CA PHE A 393 -15.42 5.53 -26.35
C PHE A 393 -15.31 4.88 -27.75
N LEU A 394 -15.11 3.56 -27.83
CA LEU A 394 -15.06 2.86 -29.12
C LEU A 394 -16.39 2.92 -29.90
N LEU A 395 -17.51 2.91 -29.18
CA LEU A 395 -18.83 3.05 -29.80
C LEU A 395 -19.06 4.49 -30.31
N GLU A 396 -18.57 5.51 -29.58
CA GLU A 396 -18.57 6.90 -30.05
C GLU A 396 -17.73 7.07 -31.32
N GLU A 397 -16.54 6.46 -31.41
CA GLU A 397 -15.69 6.49 -32.62
C GLU A 397 -16.42 5.90 -33.84
N THR A 398 -17.22 4.86 -33.63
CA THR A 398 -18.04 4.25 -34.69
C THR A 398 -19.40 4.94 -34.89
N LYS A 399 -19.64 6.05 -34.17
CA LYS A 399 -20.89 6.84 -34.14
C LYS A 399 -22.13 6.06 -33.66
N ASP A 400 -21.93 4.93 -32.98
CA ASP A 400 -22.98 4.17 -32.30
C ASP A 400 -23.28 4.78 -30.92
N TYR A 401 -23.81 6.00 -30.92
CA TYR A 401 -24.14 6.73 -29.69
C TYR A 401 -25.25 6.04 -28.87
N ALA A 402 -26.15 5.31 -29.53
CA ALA A 402 -27.20 4.55 -28.84
C ALA A 402 -26.59 3.38 -28.06
N GLY A 403 -25.71 2.60 -28.70
CA GLY A 403 -24.96 1.53 -28.03
C GLY A 403 -24.06 2.06 -26.91
N ALA A 404 -23.38 3.20 -27.13
CA ALA A 404 -22.57 3.84 -26.09
C ALA A 404 -23.42 4.20 -24.86
N LEU A 405 -24.61 4.78 -25.06
CA LEU A 405 -25.52 5.13 -23.98
C LEU A 405 -25.99 3.88 -23.21
N ASP A 406 -26.32 2.80 -23.91
CA ASP A 406 -26.74 1.53 -23.29
C ASP A 406 -25.63 0.92 -22.42
N VAL A 407 -24.38 0.91 -22.93
CA VAL A 407 -23.22 0.42 -22.18
C VAL A 407 -22.97 1.27 -20.93
N LEU A 408 -23.02 2.60 -21.05
CA LEU A 408 -22.85 3.50 -19.91
C LEU A 408 -23.94 3.32 -18.85
N ASN A 409 -25.18 3.08 -19.28
CA ASN A 409 -26.26 2.76 -18.35
C ASN A 409 -25.98 1.45 -17.59
N GLN A 410 -25.49 0.40 -18.27
CA GLN A 410 -25.11 -0.85 -17.60
C GLN A 410 -24.01 -0.65 -16.56
N GLY A 411 -22.98 0.14 -16.86
CA GLY A 411 -21.92 0.47 -15.89
C GLY A 411 -22.49 1.23 -14.68
N LEU A 412 -23.37 2.20 -14.92
CA LEU A 412 -24.01 3.01 -13.89
C LEU A 412 -25.06 2.26 -13.06
N GLU A 413 -25.62 1.14 -13.54
CA GLU A 413 -26.46 0.27 -12.72
C GLU A 413 -25.67 -0.32 -11.54
N ARG A 414 -24.38 -0.56 -11.74
CA ARG A 414 -23.47 -1.12 -10.73
C ARG A 414 -22.79 -0.05 -9.89
N SER A 415 -22.45 1.06 -10.55
CA SER A 415 -21.72 2.18 -9.94
C SER A 415 -22.48 3.48 -10.17
N PRO A 416 -23.61 3.72 -9.47
CA PRO A 416 -24.51 4.84 -9.78
C PRO A 416 -23.90 6.22 -9.56
N GLU A 417 -22.83 6.31 -8.79
CA GLU A 417 -22.16 7.55 -8.39
C GLU A 417 -20.79 7.74 -9.08
N ASP A 418 -20.47 6.89 -10.06
CA ASP A 418 -19.26 7.03 -10.87
C ASP A 418 -19.34 8.31 -11.72
N VAL A 419 -18.54 9.30 -11.33
CA VAL A 419 -18.53 10.64 -11.96
C VAL A 419 -18.06 10.56 -13.41
N GLU A 420 -17.11 9.69 -13.74
CA GLU A 420 -16.54 9.61 -15.08
C GLU A 420 -17.53 8.95 -16.07
N LEU A 421 -18.19 7.87 -15.64
CA LEU A 421 -19.28 7.26 -16.42
C LEU A 421 -20.48 8.19 -16.58
N LEU A 422 -20.85 8.94 -15.53
CA LEU A 422 -21.90 9.98 -15.62
C LEU A 422 -21.52 11.07 -16.62
N PHE A 423 -20.28 11.56 -16.56
CA PHE A 423 -19.80 12.61 -17.46
C PHE A 423 -19.82 12.13 -18.92
N ARG A 424 -19.27 10.94 -19.18
CA ARG A 424 -19.31 10.30 -20.50
C ARG A 424 -20.75 10.12 -21.00
N LYS A 425 -21.67 9.69 -20.15
CA LYS A 425 -23.10 9.56 -20.48
C LYS A 425 -23.73 10.89 -20.90
N ALA A 426 -23.43 11.97 -20.18
CA ALA A 426 -23.93 13.29 -20.52
C ALA A 426 -23.39 13.77 -21.89
N VAL A 427 -22.13 13.51 -22.20
CA VAL A 427 -21.54 13.80 -23.52
C VAL A 427 -22.26 13.01 -24.63
N VAL A 428 -22.49 11.71 -24.44
CA VAL A 428 -23.22 10.87 -25.41
C VAL A 428 -24.66 11.35 -25.59
N LEU A 429 -25.35 11.74 -24.51
CA LEU A 429 -26.69 12.33 -24.59
C LEU A 429 -26.70 13.64 -25.38
N ASP A 430 -25.67 14.49 -25.23
CA ASP A 430 -25.51 15.71 -26.02
C ASP A 430 -25.38 15.39 -27.52
N ARG A 431 -24.57 14.38 -27.89
CA ARG A 431 -24.42 13.90 -29.27
C ARG A 431 -25.71 13.33 -29.88
N LEU A 432 -26.61 12.83 -29.03
CA LEU A 432 -27.95 12.40 -29.40
C LEU A 432 -28.99 13.53 -29.42
N ASP A 433 -28.57 14.79 -29.24
CA ASP A 433 -29.43 15.97 -29.10
C ASP A 433 -30.42 15.91 -27.91
N ARG A 434 -30.10 15.08 -26.90
CA ARG A 434 -30.88 14.90 -25.67
C ARG A 434 -30.35 15.79 -24.54
N LYS A 435 -30.19 17.08 -24.83
CA LYS A 435 -29.52 18.08 -23.97
C LYS A 435 -30.17 18.25 -22.58
N ASP A 436 -31.49 18.12 -22.47
CA ASP A 436 -32.17 18.24 -21.16
C ASP A 436 -31.81 17.08 -20.22
N GLU A 437 -31.67 15.87 -20.76
CA GLU A 437 -31.23 14.70 -19.99
C GLU A 437 -29.73 14.81 -19.66
N ALA A 438 -28.91 15.31 -20.59
CA ALA A 438 -27.51 15.59 -20.32
C ALA A 438 -27.34 16.58 -19.16
N ILE A 439 -28.13 17.66 -19.11
CA ILE A 439 -28.14 18.61 -17.98
C ILE A 439 -28.51 17.90 -16.66
N GLN A 440 -29.51 17.01 -16.66
CA GLN A 440 -29.89 16.27 -15.44
C GLN A 440 -28.74 15.37 -14.95
N VAL A 441 -28.03 14.71 -15.86
CA VAL A 441 -26.86 13.90 -15.53
C VAL A 441 -25.72 14.77 -14.98
N MET A 442 -25.43 15.91 -15.61
CA MET A 442 -24.42 16.85 -15.11
C MET A 442 -24.80 17.45 -13.74
N GLN A 443 -26.09 17.71 -13.48
CA GLN A 443 -26.55 18.13 -12.16
C GLN A 443 -26.33 17.05 -11.10
N LYS A 444 -26.50 15.77 -11.46
CA LYS A 444 -26.15 14.66 -10.57
C LYS A 444 -24.65 14.64 -10.27
N ILE A 445 -23.78 14.90 -11.25
CA ILE A 445 -22.33 15.06 -11.01
C ILE A 445 -22.09 16.17 -10.00
N LEU A 446 -22.73 17.33 -10.16
CA LEU A 446 -22.58 18.46 -9.22
C LEU A 446 -23.14 18.19 -7.82
N SER A 447 -24.02 17.19 -7.65
CA SER A 447 -24.44 16.76 -6.31
C SER A 447 -23.38 15.92 -5.59
N LEU A 448 -22.50 15.25 -6.35
CA LEU A 448 -21.41 14.40 -5.85
C LEU A 448 -20.12 15.21 -5.71
N ASP A 449 -19.80 16.01 -6.72
CA ASP A 449 -18.66 16.92 -6.79
C ASP A 449 -19.15 18.33 -7.20
N PRO A 450 -19.46 19.20 -6.23
CA PRO A 450 -20.01 20.53 -6.51
C PRO A 450 -19.09 21.45 -7.32
N GLU A 451 -17.79 21.17 -7.37
CA GLU A 451 -16.78 22.00 -8.02
C GLU A 451 -16.24 21.36 -9.30
N ASN A 452 -16.90 20.33 -9.83
CA ASN A 452 -16.53 19.69 -11.08
C ASN A 452 -16.56 20.69 -12.26
N ALA A 453 -15.38 21.08 -12.74
CA ALA A 453 -15.24 22.14 -13.75
C ALA A 453 -15.97 21.79 -15.06
N GLY A 454 -15.83 20.56 -15.53
CA GLY A 454 -16.49 20.08 -16.76
C GLY A 454 -18.01 20.15 -16.68
N ALA A 455 -18.62 19.66 -15.59
CA ALA A 455 -20.08 19.67 -15.42
C ALA A 455 -20.64 21.10 -15.27
N LEU A 456 -19.94 21.96 -14.50
CA LEU A 456 -20.27 23.38 -14.39
C LEU A 456 -20.23 24.08 -15.76
N ASN A 457 -19.15 23.84 -16.52
CA ASN A 457 -18.96 24.43 -17.85
C ASN A 457 -20.05 23.96 -18.82
N TYR A 458 -20.33 22.66 -18.88
CA TYR A 458 -21.34 22.10 -19.79
C TYR A 458 -22.74 22.69 -19.55
N ILE A 459 -23.18 22.77 -18.29
CA ILE A 459 -24.51 23.32 -17.97
C ILE A 459 -24.55 24.80 -18.31
N GLY A 460 -23.52 25.56 -17.90
CA GLY A 460 -23.46 27.00 -18.16
C GLY A 460 -23.43 27.31 -19.65
N TYR A 461 -22.60 26.62 -20.42
CA TYR A 461 -22.52 26.78 -21.87
C TYR A 461 -23.86 26.45 -22.52
N THR A 462 -24.51 25.35 -22.13
CA THR A 462 -25.79 24.93 -22.70
C THR A 462 -26.91 25.94 -22.42
N TYR A 463 -26.93 26.56 -21.24
CA TYR A 463 -27.85 27.66 -20.91
C TYR A 463 -27.58 28.90 -21.77
N ALA A 464 -26.32 29.29 -21.90
CA ALA A 464 -25.91 30.41 -22.74
C ALA A 464 -26.29 30.21 -24.21
N ASP A 465 -25.99 29.04 -24.75
CA ASP A 465 -26.23 28.71 -26.15
C ASP A 465 -27.73 28.80 -26.48
N ARG A 466 -28.58 28.24 -25.61
CA ARG A 466 -30.05 28.34 -25.69
C ARG A 466 -30.62 29.71 -25.34
N GLY A 467 -29.80 30.65 -24.87
CA GLY A 467 -30.24 32.00 -24.49
C GLY A 467 -31.10 32.05 -23.23
N ILE A 468 -30.99 31.06 -22.34
CA ILE A 468 -31.77 30.94 -21.11
C ILE A 468 -30.87 31.08 -19.87
N ARG A 469 -31.43 31.54 -18.75
CA ARG A 469 -30.73 31.58 -17.43
C ARG A 469 -29.31 32.17 -17.50
N LEU A 470 -29.09 33.20 -18.32
CA LEU A 470 -27.74 33.73 -18.65
C LEU A 470 -26.92 34.14 -17.43
N GLN A 471 -27.55 34.71 -16.40
CA GLN A 471 -26.84 35.10 -15.17
C GLN A 471 -26.34 33.88 -14.36
N GLU A 472 -27.10 32.79 -14.40
CA GLU A 472 -26.68 31.54 -13.77
C GLU A 472 -25.62 30.84 -14.61
N ALA A 473 -25.78 30.83 -15.94
CA ALA A 473 -24.75 30.33 -16.87
C ALA A 473 -23.38 30.98 -16.61
N LYS A 474 -23.37 32.31 -16.47
CA LYS A 474 -22.19 33.09 -16.08
C LYS A 474 -21.60 32.59 -14.76
N THR A 475 -22.42 32.45 -13.73
CA THR A 475 -21.96 32.04 -12.39
C THR A 475 -21.37 30.63 -12.40
N LEU A 476 -21.96 29.70 -13.16
CA LEU A 476 -21.47 28.33 -13.29
C LEU A 476 -20.11 28.30 -14.00
N ILE A 477 -19.98 29.01 -15.11
CA ILE A 477 -18.72 29.03 -15.88
C ILE A 477 -17.62 29.80 -15.12
N GLU A 478 -17.94 30.88 -14.41
CA GLU A 478 -16.96 31.56 -13.54
C GLU A 478 -16.44 30.64 -12.44
N ARG A 479 -17.28 29.77 -11.88
CA ARG A 479 -16.85 28.73 -10.93
C ARG A 479 -15.98 27.66 -11.58
N ALA A 480 -16.33 27.22 -12.80
CA ALA A 480 -15.50 26.28 -13.56
C ALA A 480 -14.11 26.86 -13.83
N LEU A 481 -14.04 28.11 -14.30
CA LEU A 481 -12.79 28.81 -14.59
C LEU A 481 -11.96 29.08 -13.31
N ALA A 482 -12.60 29.29 -12.16
CA ALA A 482 -11.88 29.41 -10.89
C ALA A 482 -11.14 28.12 -10.50
N ARG A 483 -11.57 26.96 -10.99
CA ARG A 483 -10.90 25.66 -10.78
C ARG A 483 -9.81 25.41 -11.80
N GLU A 484 -10.06 25.78 -13.05
CA GLU A 484 -9.15 25.59 -14.18
C GLU A 484 -8.87 26.94 -14.86
N PRO A 485 -8.09 27.84 -14.23
CA PRO A 485 -7.95 29.24 -14.67
C PRO A 485 -7.23 29.42 -16.00
N GLU A 486 -6.57 28.38 -16.50
CA GLU A 486 -5.77 28.41 -17.73
C GLU A 486 -6.47 27.65 -18.87
N ASP A 487 -7.68 27.12 -18.66
CA ASP A 487 -8.42 26.37 -19.66
C ASP A 487 -9.09 27.29 -20.68
N GLY A 488 -8.61 27.26 -21.92
CA GLY A 488 -9.13 28.10 -23.01
C GLY A 488 -10.55 27.74 -23.45
N TYR A 489 -11.01 26.49 -23.28
CA TYR A 489 -12.37 26.06 -23.64
C TYR A 489 -13.42 26.58 -22.65
N ILE A 490 -13.08 26.65 -21.36
CA ILE A 490 -13.93 27.29 -20.36
C ILE A 490 -13.97 28.81 -20.57
N MET A 491 -12.83 29.42 -20.96
CA MET A 491 -12.80 30.84 -21.33
C MET A 491 -13.68 31.15 -22.56
N ASP A 492 -13.63 30.32 -23.61
CA ASP A 492 -14.54 30.43 -24.76
C ASP A 492 -16.01 30.37 -24.33
N SER A 493 -16.34 29.41 -23.46
CA SER A 493 -17.69 29.28 -22.91
C SER A 493 -18.13 30.54 -22.15
N LEU A 494 -17.22 31.15 -21.37
CA LEU A 494 -17.49 32.41 -20.67
C LEU A 494 -17.66 33.59 -21.63
N ALA A 495 -16.82 33.67 -22.68
CA ALA A 495 -16.95 34.67 -23.72
C ALA A 495 -18.30 34.54 -24.44
N TRP A 496 -18.75 33.31 -24.72
CA TRP A 496 -20.06 33.04 -25.30
C TRP A 496 -21.21 33.50 -24.40
N VAL A 497 -21.11 33.30 -23.09
CA VAL A 497 -22.09 33.84 -22.13
C VAL A 497 -22.17 35.37 -22.24
N TYR A 498 -21.03 36.07 -22.18
CA TYR A 498 -21.00 37.53 -22.29
C TYR A 498 -21.55 38.01 -23.64
N PHE A 499 -21.26 37.29 -24.72
CA PHE A 499 -21.82 37.57 -26.04
C PHE A 499 -23.35 37.47 -26.03
N LYS A 500 -23.91 36.39 -25.47
CA LYS A 500 -25.37 36.19 -25.36
C LYS A 500 -26.04 37.21 -24.43
N MET A 501 -25.31 37.77 -23.46
CA MET A 501 -25.75 38.87 -22.59
C MET A 501 -25.67 40.26 -23.26
N GLY A 502 -25.10 40.38 -24.46
CA GLY A 502 -24.90 41.65 -25.16
C GLY A 502 -23.66 42.44 -24.70
N GLU A 503 -22.83 41.87 -23.82
CA GLU A 503 -21.60 42.49 -23.31
C GLU A 503 -20.41 42.23 -24.27
N TYR A 504 -20.57 42.63 -25.54
CA TYR A 504 -19.68 42.22 -26.63
C TYR A 504 -18.20 42.62 -26.44
N LYS A 505 -17.92 43.76 -25.80
CA LYS A 505 -16.54 44.20 -25.53
C LYS A 505 -15.83 43.24 -24.56
N LYS A 506 -16.55 42.78 -23.53
CA LYS A 506 -16.03 41.84 -22.54
C LYS A 506 -15.91 40.44 -23.13
N ALA A 507 -16.89 40.03 -23.94
CA ALA A 507 -16.81 38.79 -24.72
C ALA A 507 -15.55 38.77 -25.59
N LEU A 508 -15.25 39.87 -26.29
CA LEU A 508 -14.04 39.98 -27.12
C LEU A 508 -12.74 39.85 -26.30
N GLU A 509 -12.65 40.52 -25.15
CA GLU A 509 -11.46 40.46 -24.28
C GLU A 509 -11.16 39.02 -23.84
N ILE A 510 -12.18 38.31 -23.37
CA ILE A 510 -12.04 36.92 -22.91
C ILE A 510 -11.76 35.97 -24.08
N MET A 511 -12.44 36.14 -25.22
CA MET A 511 -12.22 35.33 -26.42
C MET A 511 -10.78 35.43 -26.93
N LEU A 512 -10.20 36.64 -26.91
CA LEU A 512 -8.81 36.83 -27.31
C LEU A 512 -7.84 36.16 -26.34
N GLU A 513 -8.15 36.08 -25.05
CA GLU A 513 -7.38 35.28 -24.10
C GLU A 513 -7.54 33.77 -24.37
N ALA A 514 -8.76 33.29 -24.60
CA ALA A 514 -9.03 31.90 -24.94
C ALA A 514 -8.17 31.43 -26.13
N LEU A 515 -8.17 32.22 -27.22
CA LEU A 515 -7.38 31.96 -28.43
C LEU A 515 -5.86 32.13 -28.24
N ARG A 516 -5.39 32.82 -27.19
CA ARG A 516 -3.97 32.78 -26.81
C ARG A 516 -3.58 31.43 -26.22
N ARG A 517 -4.52 30.73 -25.57
CA ARG A 517 -4.29 29.41 -24.94
C ARG A 517 -4.52 28.27 -25.88
N VAL A 518 -5.55 28.38 -26.73
CA VAL A 518 -5.89 27.41 -27.76
C VAL A 518 -5.88 28.15 -29.11
N PRO A 519 -4.69 28.36 -29.71
CA PRO A 519 -4.60 29.01 -31.00
C PRO A 519 -5.32 28.21 -32.08
N ASP A 520 -5.94 28.92 -33.01
CA ASP A 520 -6.51 28.37 -34.24
C ASP A 520 -7.64 27.34 -34.08
N ASP A 521 -8.28 27.27 -32.90
CA ASP A 521 -9.48 26.44 -32.72
C ASP A 521 -10.62 26.94 -33.63
N PRO A 522 -11.16 26.10 -34.52
CA PRO A 522 -12.16 26.52 -35.51
C PRO A 522 -13.45 27.07 -34.90
N VAL A 523 -13.91 26.51 -33.77
CA VAL A 523 -15.17 26.89 -33.13
C VAL A 523 -15.01 28.21 -32.40
N MET A 524 -13.90 28.39 -31.67
CA MET A 524 -13.58 29.68 -31.02
C MET A 524 -13.40 30.79 -32.06
N LEU A 525 -12.79 30.49 -33.22
CA LEU A 525 -12.67 31.45 -34.32
C LEU A 525 -14.04 31.83 -34.92
N GLU A 526 -14.98 30.89 -35.01
CA GLU A 526 -16.36 31.20 -35.38
C GLU A 526 -17.03 32.13 -34.36
N HIS A 527 -16.92 31.82 -33.07
CA HIS A 527 -17.44 32.67 -32.00
C HIS A 527 -16.80 34.07 -32.02
N LEU A 528 -15.49 34.18 -32.26
CA LEU A 528 -14.79 35.45 -32.43
C LEU A 528 -15.37 36.25 -33.59
N GLY A 529 -15.63 35.61 -34.73
CA GLY A 529 -16.28 36.24 -35.88
C GLY A 529 -17.68 36.78 -35.52
N ASP A 530 -18.48 35.99 -34.79
CA ASP A 530 -19.81 36.41 -34.32
C ASP A 530 -19.73 37.62 -33.37
N ILE A 531 -18.74 37.65 -32.46
CA ILE A 531 -18.48 38.77 -31.56
C ILE A 531 -18.06 40.03 -32.35
N TYR A 532 -17.15 39.92 -33.32
CA TYR A 532 -16.74 41.06 -34.14
C TYR A 532 -17.88 41.63 -34.97
N ARG A 533 -18.72 40.76 -35.53
CA ARG A 533 -19.91 41.20 -36.28
C ARG A 533 -20.85 42.00 -35.38
N ALA A 534 -21.13 41.53 -34.16
CA ALA A 534 -21.96 42.24 -33.19
C ALA A 534 -21.37 43.59 -32.73
N LEU A 535 -20.03 43.73 -32.77
CA LEU A 535 -19.32 44.98 -32.50
C LEU A 535 -19.30 45.96 -33.68
N GLY A 536 -19.87 45.60 -34.84
CA GLY A 536 -19.82 46.42 -36.05
C GLY A 536 -18.45 46.43 -36.72
N ARG A 537 -17.68 45.34 -36.57
CA ARG A 537 -16.34 45.15 -37.16
C ARG A 537 -16.37 44.08 -38.26
N PRO A 538 -16.98 44.35 -39.43
CA PRO A 538 -17.24 43.33 -40.45
C PRO A 538 -15.97 42.76 -41.11
N GLN A 539 -14.90 43.54 -41.21
CA GLN A 539 -13.62 43.07 -41.76
C GLN A 539 -12.95 42.05 -40.83
N ASP A 540 -12.84 42.37 -39.54
CA ASP A 540 -12.27 41.45 -38.55
C ASP A 540 -13.13 40.18 -38.38
N ALA A 541 -14.47 40.32 -38.48
CA ALA A 541 -15.38 39.18 -38.45
C ALA A 541 -15.12 38.22 -39.62
N ARG A 542 -14.98 38.76 -40.82
CA ARG A 542 -14.68 37.99 -42.03
C ARG A 542 -13.36 37.24 -41.91
N GLU A 543 -12.30 37.90 -41.44
CA GLU A 543 -10.99 37.27 -41.22
C GLU A 543 -11.07 36.11 -40.22
N ALA A 544 -11.80 36.29 -39.11
CA ALA A 544 -11.99 35.23 -38.13
C ALA A 544 -12.75 34.02 -38.72
N TYR A 545 -13.82 34.26 -39.48
CA TYR A 545 -14.57 33.20 -40.16
C TYR A 545 -13.74 32.47 -41.24
N GLU A 546 -12.93 33.19 -42.02
CA GLU A 546 -12.02 32.58 -43.00
C GLU A 546 -11.01 31.67 -42.30
N ARG A 547 -10.40 32.13 -41.20
CA ARG A 547 -9.50 31.31 -40.37
C ARG A 547 -10.20 30.09 -39.76
N ALA A 548 -11.46 30.21 -39.32
CA ALA A 548 -12.21 29.07 -38.81
C ALA A 548 -12.34 27.96 -39.87
N ILE A 549 -12.66 28.34 -41.11
CA ILE A 549 -12.77 27.40 -42.24
C ILE A 549 -11.42 26.79 -42.59
N GLU A 550 -10.35 27.61 -42.67
CA GLU A 550 -8.99 27.16 -42.98
C GLU A 550 -8.47 26.13 -41.96
N ASN A 551 -8.84 26.28 -40.69
CA ASN A 551 -8.45 25.38 -39.62
C ASN A 551 -9.38 24.16 -39.45
N GLY A 552 -10.31 23.92 -40.39
CA GLY A 552 -11.06 22.66 -40.45
C GLY A 552 -12.37 22.65 -39.66
N HIS A 553 -13.10 23.77 -39.64
CA HIS A 553 -14.45 23.81 -39.07
C HIS A 553 -15.34 22.66 -39.59
N GLN A 554 -16.14 22.04 -38.70
CA GLN A 554 -16.99 20.89 -39.07
C GLN A 554 -18.12 21.27 -40.04
N GLU A 555 -18.57 22.53 -39.99
CA GLU A 555 -19.64 23.06 -40.85
C GLU A 555 -19.17 24.30 -41.64
N PRO A 556 -18.22 24.18 -42.59
CA PRO A 556 -17.61 25.32 -43.25
C PRO A 556 -18.60 26.11 -44.11
N GLU A 557 -19.63 25.44 -44.65
CA GLU A 557 -20.70 26.09 -45.41
C GLU A 557 -21.62 26.96 -44.54
N ALA A 558 -21.87 26.57 -43.29
CA ALA A 558 -22.65 27.37 -42.34
C ALA A 558 -21.92 28.65 -42.00
N VAL A 559 -20.61 28.55 -41.73
CA VAL A 559 -19.73 29.70 -41.48
C VAL A 559 -19.66 30.61 -42.72
N ARG A 560 -19.58 30.04 -43.93
CA ARG A 560 -19.57 30.85 -45.17
C ARG A 560 -20.81 31.71 -45.35
N LYS A 561 -22.00 31.18 -45.05
CA LYS A 561 -23.25 31.95 -45.09
C LYS A 561 -23.26 33.13 -44.12
N LYS A 562 -22.58 33.03 -42.97
CA LYS A 562 -22.46 34.14 -42.01
C LYS A 562 -21.69 35.34 -42.59
N MET A 563 -20.80 35.11 -43.57
CA MET A 563 -20.06 36.17 -44.27
C MET A 563 -20.90 36.87 -45.33
N GLU A 564 -21.78 36.14 -46.02
CA GLU A 564 -22.60 36.66 -47.13
C GLU A 564 -23.71 37.62 -46.68
N GLY A 565 -24.20 37.49 -45.44
CA GLY A 565 -25.23 38.36 -44.84
C GLY A 565 -24.73 39.74 -44.37
N SER A 566 -23.48 40.11 -44.69
CA SER A 566 -22.80 41.32 -44.16
C SER A 566 -22.63 42.45 -45.19
N VAL A 567 -23.42 42.48 -46.27
CA VAL A 567 -23.39 43.55 -47.30
C VAL A 567 -24.46 44.60 -47.04
#